data_AF-A0A8B8ZZ56-F1
#
_entry.id   AF-A0A8B8ZZ56-F1
#
_cell.length_a   1.000
_cell.length_b   1.000
_cell.length_c   1.000
_cell.angle_alpha   90.00
_cell.angle_beta   90.00
_cell.angle_gamma   90.00
#
_symmetry.space_group_name_H-M   'P 1'
#
loop_
_entity.id
_entity.type
_entity.pdbx_description
1 polymer ?
#
loop_
_entity_poly.entity_id
_entity_poly.type
_entity_poly.pdbx_seq_one_letter_code
_entity_poly.pdbx_strand_id
1 'polypeptide(L)'
;MLEDGFTKPNTIIAQVFRTKKDNLFDFALVDADKLNYGKYHERLLKLVKVGGVIAYDNTLWSGSVAVPVNPSYPEEFIEVRNLQVKFNDFLAADSRIDIS
;
A
#
# COMPACT_ATOMS: atom_id res chain seq x y z
N MET A 1 11.35 6.40 19.83
CA MET A 1 9.91 6.72 19.69
C MET A 1 9.76 7.29 18.29
N LEU A 2 9.45 6.47 17.30
CA LEU A 2 9.25 6.94 15.93
C LEU A 2 7.87 7.57 15.88
N GLU A 3 7.79 8.88 15.67
CA GLU A 3 6.53 9.53 15.34
C GLU A 3 6.01 8.92 14.04
N ASP A 4 4.91 8.20 14.15
CA ASP A 4 4.11 7.73 13.06
C ASP A 4 3.68 8.95 12.23
N GLY A 5 4.21 9.08 11.02
CA GLY A 5 4.12 10.26 10.11
C GLY A 5 2.72 10.69 9.68
N PHE A 6 1.69 10.25 10.39
CA PHE A 6 0.27 10.53 10.22
C PHE A 6 -0.23 11.76 11.01
N THR A 7 0.61 12.39 11.82
CA THR A 7 0.21 13.47 12.76
C THR A 7 -0.01 14.84 12.12
N LYS A 8 0.25 15.03 10.82
CA LYS A 8 -0.09 16.29 10.14
C LYS A 8 -1.60 16.35 9.84
N PRO A 9 -2.35 17.32 10.41
CA PRO A 9 -3.83 17.30 10.38
C PRO A 9 -4.50 17.41 9.00
N ASN A 10 -3.74 17.76 7.96
CA ASN A 10 -4.24 18.08 6.62
C ASN A 10 -3.79 17.09 5.53
N THR A 11 -3.14 16.00 5.89
CA THR A 11 -2.73 14.99 4.89
C THR A 11 -3.92 14.06 4.60
N ILE A 12 -4.21 13.79 3.32
CA ILE A 12 -5.28 12.86 2.90
C ILE A 12 -5.15 11.50 3.61
N ILE A 13 -3.92 11.05 3.85
CA ILE A 13 -3.60 9.83 4.59
C ILE A 13 -4.15 9.88 6.04
N ALA A 14 -4.04 11.01 6.73
CA ALA A 14 -4.61 11.18 8.07
C ALA A 14 -6.15 11.12 8.05
N GLN A 15 -6.80 11.60 6.98
CA GLN A 15 -8.25 11.48 6.83
C GLN A 15 -8.69 10.02 6.61
N VAL A 16 -7.93 9.25 5.84
CA VAL A 16 -8.13 7.80 5.64
C VAL A 16 -8.18 7.07 6.99
N PHE A 17 -7.27 7.36 7.92
CA PHE A 17 -7.30 6.72 9.25
C PHE A 17 -8.32 7.30 10.23
N ARG A 18 -8.66 8.59 10.13
CA ARG A 18 -9.52 9.26 11.13
C ARG A 18 -11.01 9.13 10.87
N THR A 19 -11.44 8.95 9.62
CA THR A 19 -12.87 8.75 9.35
C THR A 19 -13.35 7.48 10.04
N LYS A 20 -14.59 7.46 10.54
CA LYS A 20 -15.22 6.25 11.15
C LYS A 20 -16.34 5.67 10.29
N LYS A 21 -16.62 6.30 9.15
CA LYS A 21 -17.62 5.83 8.19
C LYS A 21 -16.95 4.90 7.20
N ASP A 22 -17.65 3.85 6.83
CA ASP A 22 -17.23 2.84 5.87
C ASP A 22 -18.00 3.01 4.54
N ASN A 23 -17.56 2.35 3.48
CA ASN A 23 -18.21 2.36 2.15
C ASN A 23 -18.41 3.77 1.56
N LEU A 24 -17.40 4.63 1.72
CA LEU A 24 -17.44 6.03 1.28
C LEU A 24 -16.99 6.23 -0.16
N PHE A 25 -16.03 5.44 -0.62
CA PHE A 25 -15.33 5.69 -1.88
C PHE A 25 -15.57 4.59 -2.91
N ASP A 26 -15.62 4.97 -4.17
CA ASP A 26 -15.69 4.04 -5.30
C ASP A 26 -14.28 3.65 -5.80
N PHE A 27 -13.29 4.50 -5.55
CA PHE A 27 -11.91 4.32 -6.00
C PHE A 27 -10.89 4.89 -5.00
N ALA A 28 -9.73 4.25 -4.87
CA ALA A 28 -8.57 4.77 -4.15
C ALA A 28 -7.26 4.50 -4.92
N LEU A 29 -6.39 5.50 -5.02
CA LEU A 29 -5.01 5.33 -5.51
C LEU A 29 -4.04 5.49 -4.33
N VAL A 30 -3.15 4.50 -4.16
CA VAL A 30 -2.13 4.47 -3.13
C VAL A 30 -0.77 4.59 -3.79
N ASP A 31 -0.23 5.81 -3.76
CA ASP A 31 1.17 6.10 -4.08
C ASP A 31 1.78 6.85 -2.88
N ALA A 32 2.27 6.07 -1.92
CA ALA A 32 2.77 6.57 -0.64
C ALA A 32 3.99 5.76 -0.18
N ASP A 33 4.35 5.88 1.10
CA ASP A 33 5.40 5.10 1.71
C ASP A 33 5.04 3.60 1.73
N LYS A 34 5.91 2.77 1.11
CA LYS A 34 5.64 1.35 0.88
C LYS A 34 5.59 0.54 2.17
N LEU A 35 6.23 1.03 3.25
CA LEU A 35 6.22 0.40 4.57
C LEU A 35 4.80 0.29 5.17
N ASN A 36 3.92 1.25 4.88
CA ASN A 36 2.57 1.27 5.43
C ASN A 36 1.49 0.75 4.46
N TYR A 37 1.85 0.22 3.28
CA TYR A 37 0.88 -0.29 2.30
C TYR A 37 -0.11 -1.30 2.87
N GLY A 38 0.34 -2.24 3.71
CA GLY A 38 -0.56 -3.18 4.40
C GLY A 38 -1.56 -2.48 5.34
N LYS A 39 -1.14 -1.43 6.06
CA LYS A 39 -2.05 -0.66 6.93
C LYS A 39 -3.06 0.14 6.11
N TYR A 40 -2.61 0.72 4.99
CA TYR A 40 -3.50 1.38 4.04
C TYR A 40 -4.52 0.41 3.49
N HIS A 41 -4.10 -0.80 3.11
CA HIS A 41 -4.98 -1.85 2.61
C HIS A 41 -6.11 -2.18 3.58
N GLU A 42 -5.79 -2.52 4.83
CA GLU A 42 -6.81 -2.84 5.84
C GLU A 42 -7.79 -1.69 6.09
N ARG A 43 -7.31 -0.45 6.01
CA ARG A 43 -8.19 0.70 6.18
C ARG A 43 -9.07 0.91 4.94
N LEU A 44 -8.50 0.76 3.75
CA LEU A 44 -9.18 0.97 2.47
C LEU A 44 -10.22 -0.11 2.18
N LEU A 45 -10.02 -1.35 2.61
CA LEU A 45 -11.05 -2.40 2.50
C LEU A 45 -12.36 -2.06 3.23
N LYS A 46 -12.31 -1.20 4.25
CA LYS A 46 -13.50 -0.69 4.94
C LYS A 46 -14.07 0.56 4.27
N LEU A 47 -13.22 1.35 3.63
CA LEU A 47 -13.58 2.65 3.10
C LEU A 47 -14.06 2.62 1.66
N VAL A 48 -13.49 1.73 0.87
CA VAL A 48 -13.90 1.48 -0.51
C VAL A 48 -15.07 0.51 -0.48
N LYS A 49 -16.11 0.82 -1.25
CA LYS A 49 -17.31 -0.01 -1.33
C LYS A 49 -16.97 -1.37 -1.94
N VAL A 50 -17.77 -2.40 -1.63
CA VAL A 50 -17.73 -3.66 -2.37
C VAL A 50 -17.95 -3.39 -3.86
N GLY A 51 -17.06 -3.90 -4.71
CA GLY A 51 -17.04 -3.62 -6.15
C GLY A 51 -16.31 -2.33 -6.55
N GLY A 52 -15.84 -1.54 -5.58
CA GLY A 52 -14.91 -0.43 -5.82
C GLY A 52 -13.47 -0.91 -6.06
N VAL A 53 -12.60 0.00 -6.45
CA VAL A 53 -11.24 -0.33 -6.90
C VAL A 53 -10.18 0.35 -6.04
N ILE A 54 -9.16 -0.40 -5.63
CA ILE A 54 -7.96 0.15 -4.99
C ILE A 54 -6.76 -0.13 -5.91
N ALA A 55 -6.06 0.92 -6.32
CA ALA A 55 -4.85 0.83 -7.13
C ALA A 55 -3.62 1.14 -6.28
N TYR A 56 -2.58 0.32 -6.37
CA TYR A 56 -1.30 0.51 -5.70
C TYR A 56 -0.22 0.81 -6.73
N ASP A 57 0.50 1.92 -6.58
CA ASP A 57 1.56 2.28 -7.52
C ASP A 57 2.89 1.58 -7.17
N ASN A 58 3.69 1.36 -8.23
CA ASN A 58 5.03 0.80 -8.25
C ASN A 58 5.15 -0.63 -7.69
N THR A 59 4.09 -1.44 -7.72
CA THR A 59 4.08 -2.85 -7.24
C THR A 59 5.13 -3.73 -7.92
N LEU A 60 5.52 -3.41 -9.16
CA LEU A 60 6.59 -4.10 -9.87
C LEU A 60 8.00 -3.59 -9.56
N TRP A 61 8.11 -2.42 -8.91
CA TRP A 61 9.38 -1.78 -8.52
C TRP A 61 10.46 -1.83 -9.61
N SER A 62 10.17 -1.23 -10.76
CA SER A 62 11.01 -1.24 -11.97
C SER A 62 11.34 -2.65 -12.52
N GLY A 63 10.44 -3.61 -12.29
CA GLY A 63 10.61 -5.02 -12.66
C GLY A 63 11.54 -5.81 -11.71
N SER A 64 12.15 -5.14 -10.73
CA SER A 64 13.17 -5.77 -9.86
C SER A 64 12.62 -6.90 -9.00
N VAL A 65 11.31 -6.91 -8.70
CA VAL A 65 10.66 -7.96 -7.90
C VAL A 65 10.68 -9.32 -8.58
N ALA A 66 10.78 -9.36 -9.92
CA ALA A 66 10.72 -10.57 -10.73
C ALA A 66 12.10 -11.20 -11.02
N VAL A 67 13.19 -10.60 -10.54
CA VAL A 67 14.57 -11.04 -10.80
C VAL A 67 15.37 -11.16 -9.50
N PRO A 68 16.48 -11.93 -9.47
CA PRO A 68 17.39 -11.93 -8.34
C PRO A 68 17.87 -10.52 -7.97
N VAL A 69 18.07 -10.27 -6.67
CA VAL A 69 18.53 -8.95 -6.19
C VAL A 69 19.90 -8.63 -6.79
N ASN A 70 20.02 -7.48 -7.43
CA ASN A 70 21.32 -6.94 -7.84
C ASN A 70 21.99 -6.28 -6.62
N PRO A 71 23.13 -6.80 -6.14
CA PRO A 71 23.80 -6.26 -4.95
C PRO A 71 24.40 -4.87 -5.17
N SER A 72 24.49 -4.39 -6.41
CA SER A 72 24.92 -3.03 -6.73
C SER A 72 23.82 -1.98 -6.55
N TYR A 73 22.58 -2.37 -6.28
CA TYR A 73 21.52 -1.40 -5.99
C TYR A 73 21.72 -0.73 -4.62
N PRO A 74 21.28 0.54 -4.47
CA PRO A 74 21.25 1.18 -3.16
C PRO A 74 20.45 0.37 -2.14
N GLU A 75 20.88 0.39 -0.88
CA GLU A 75 20.24 -0.37 0.20
C GLU A 75 18.75 -0.03 0.34
N GLU A 76 18.39 1.26 0.30
CA GLU A 76 17.00 1.72 0.32
C GLU A 76 16.18 1.14 -0.83
N PHE A 77 16.75 1.04 -2.04
CA PHE A 77 16.06 0.44 -3.18
C PHE A 77 15.76 -1.05 -2.94
N ILE A 78 16.71 -1.77 -2.35
CA ILE A 78 16.55 -3.19 -1.98
C ILE A 78 15.52 -3.35 -0.86
N GLU A 79 15.53 -2.47 0.13
CA GLU A 79 14.55 -2.48 1.22
C GLU A 79 13.13 -2.29 0.67
N VAL A 80 12.92 -1.25 -0.14
CA VAL A 80 11.61 -0.98 -0.74
C VAL A 80 11.18 -2.12 -1.68
N ARG A 81 12.10 -2.68 -2.48
CA ARG A 81 11.83 -3.89 -3.28
C ARG A 81 11.30 -5.02 -2.42
N ASN A 82 11.92 -5.29 -1.27
CA ASN A 82 11.52 -6.38 -0.38
C ASN A 82 10.15 -6.12 0.26
N LEU A 83 9.82 -4.86 0.56
CA LEU A 83 8.47 -4.48 0.98
C LEU A 83 7.44 -4.75 -0.13
N GLN A 84 7.74 -4.40 -1.38
CA GLN A 84 6.84 -4.65 -2.50
C GLN A 84 6.64 -6.15 -2.76
N VAL A 85 7.68 -6.98 -2.68
CA VAL A 85 7.54 -8.45 -2.78
C VAL A 85 6.57 -8.97 -1.71
N LYS A 86 6.81 -8.62 -0.43
CA LYS A 86 5.94 -9.06 0.67
C LYS A 86 4.51 -8.56 0.51
N PHE A 87 4.34 -7.33 0.02
CA PHE A 87 3.01 -6.75 -0.17
C PHE A 87 2.27 -7.41 -1.34
N ASN A 88 2.96 -7.73 -2.43
CA ASN A 88 2.36 -8.46 -3.54
C ASN A 88 1.92 -9.88 -3.11
N ASP A 89 2.75 -10.58 -2.33
CA ASP A 89 2.39 -11.89 -1.76
C ASP A 89 1.18 -11.78 -0.83
N PHE A 90 1.13 -10.73 -0.01
CA PHE A 90 0.00 -10.43 0.86
C PHE A 90 -1.30 -10.19 0.07
N LEU A 91 -1.26 -9.39 -0.98
CA LEU A 91 -2.42 -9.14 -1.85
C LEU A 91 -2.87 -10.40 -2.59
N ALA A 92 -1.93 -11.18 -3.12
CA ALA A 92 -2.23 -12.41 -3.84
C ALA A 92 -2.90 -13.49 -2.96
N ALA A 93 -2.65 -13.43 -1.65
CA ALA A 93 -3.28 -14.33 -0.67
C ALA A 93 -4.60 -13.80 -0.09
N ASP A 94 -5.00 -12.56 -0.40
CA ASP A 94 -6.18 -11.94 0.19
C ASP A 94 -7.48 -12.33 -0.54
N SER A 95 -8.21 -13.30 0.04
CA SER A 95 -9.51 -13.76 -0.47
C SER A 95 -10.64 -12.72 -0.52
N ARG A 96 -10.43 -11.51 0.03
CA ARG A 96 -11.44 -10.43 0.03
C ARG A 96 -11.46 -9.60 -1.27
N ILE A 97 -10.46 -9.78 -2.14
CA ILE A 97 -10.26 -8.97 -3.34
C ILE A 97 -10.06 -9.85 -4.58
N ASP A 98 -10.36 -9.27 -5.73
CA ASP A 98 -9.84 -9.73 -7.02
C ASP A 98 -8.67 -8.82 -7.42
N ILE A 99 -7.59 -9.40 -7.95
CA ILE A 99 -6.39 -8.66 -8.37
C ILE A 99 -6.10 -8.87 -9.86
N SER A 100 -5.51 -7.86 -10.51
CA SER A 100 -5.08 -7.86 -11.91
C SER A 100 -3.75 -7.17 -12.08
#